data_AF-A0A8S2W7Z5-F1
#
_entry.id   AF-A0A8S2W7Z5-F1
#
_cell.length_a   1.000
_cell.length_b   1.000
_cell.length_c   1.000
_cell.angle_alpha   90.00
_cell.angle_beta   90.00
_cell.angle_gamma   90.00
#
_symmetry.space_group_name_H-M   'P 1'
#
loop_
_entity.id
_entity.type
_entity.pdbx_description
1 polymer ?
#
loop_
_entity_poly.entity_id
_entity_poly.type
_entity_poly.pdbx_seq_one_letter_code
_entity_poly.pdbx_strand_id
1 'polypeptide(L)' 'MGLVGLSNTLSLEGAKYNITCNAIAPTAFSRLTQDLLPSDAEENLKPAFVMPLVLYLCHESCDATGSLFEVAGGWMGKV' A
#
# COMPACT_ATOMS: atom_id res chain seq x y z
N MET A 1 6.91 0.12 -12.60
CA MET A 1 5.42 0.04 -12.63
C MET A 1 4.85 -1.36 -12.96
N GLY A 2 5.64 -2.44 -13.03
CA GLY A 2 5.12 -3.77 -13.42
C GLY A 2 4.05 -4.33 -12.48
N LEU A 3 4.25 -4.24 -11.17
CA LEU A 3 3.27 -4.72 -10.17
C LEU A 3 1.97 -3.90 -10.18
N VAL A 4 2.05 -2.61 -10.49
CA VAL A 4 0.85 -1.76 -10.64
C VAL A 4 0.06 -2.17 -11.88
N GLY A 5 0.74 -2.44 -13.01
CA GLY A 5 0.09 -2.99 -14.21
C GLY A 5 -0.59 -4.33 -13.95
N LEU A 6 0.08 -5.24 -13.22
CA LEU A 6 -0.51 -6.50 -12.78
C LEU A 6 -1.76 -6.27 -11.92
N SER A 7 -1.69 -5.37 -10.93
CA SER A 7 -2.83 -5.03 -10.07
C SER A 7 -4.00 -4.49 -10.89
N ASN A 8 -3.75 -3.68 -11.91
CA ASN A 8 -4.78 -3.19 -12.82
C ASN A 8 -5.48 -4.34 -13.56
N THR A 9 -4.72 -5.28 -14.13
CA THR A 9 -5.30 -6.45 -14.81
C THR A 9 -6.15 -7.29 -13.86
N LEU A 10 -5.62 -7.59 -12.66
CA LEU A 10 -6.35 -8.37 -11.66
C LEU A 10 -7.62 -7.65 -11.17
N SER A 11 -7.59 -6.33 -11.04
CA SER A 11 -8.76 -5.54 -10.64
C SER A 11 -9.91 -5.65 -11.64
N LEU A 12 -9.60 -5.74 -12.94
CA LEU A 12 -10.60 -5.87 -14.01
C LEU A 12 -11.10 -7.31 -14.13
N GLU A 13 -10.20 -8.29 -14.14
CA GLU A 13 -10.57 -9.70 -14.31
C GLU A 13 -11.26 -10.29 -13.05
N GLY A 14 -10.91 -9.79 -11.87
CA GLY A 14 -11.47 -10.18 -10.58
C GLY A 14 -12.86 -9.62 -10.28
N ALA A 15 -13.30 -8.57 -10.97
CA ALA A 15 -14.55 -7.86 -10.68
C ALA A 15 -15.78 -8.79 -10.68
N LYS A 16 -15.88 -9.71 -11.65
CA LYS A 16 -16.99 -10.70 -11.73
C LYS A 16 -17.01 -11.72 -10.59
N TYR A 17 -15.94 -11.81 -9.81
CA TYR A 17 -15.78 -12.76 -8.71
C TYR A 17 -15.75 -12.07 -7.34
N ASN A 18 -16.03 -10.77 -7.28
CA ASN A 18 -15.87 -9.97 -6.07
C ASN A 18 -14.42 -10.03 -5.50
N ILE A 19 -13.42 -10.08 -6.39
CA ILE A 19 -12.01 -10.03 -6.03
C ILE A 19 -11.50 -8.62 -6.32
N THR A 20 -11.11 -7.90 -5.28
CA THR A 20 -10.49 -6.58 -5.38
C THR A 20 -8.96 -6.71 -5.40
N CYS A 21 -8.30 -5.81 -6.12
CA CYS A 21 -6.85 -5.73 -6.13
C CYS A 21 -6.42 -4.26 -6.14
N ASN A 22 -5.57 -3.88 -5.19
CA ASN A 22 -5.01 -2.54 -5.09
C ASN A 22 -3.49 -2.63 -4.95
N ALA A 23 -2.79 -1.56 -5.31
CA ALA A 23 -1.35 -1.43 -5.13
C ALA A 23 -1.05 -0.37 -4.06
N ILE A 24 -0.01 -0.63 -3.26
CA ILE A 24 0.53 0.35 -2.32
C ILE A 24 2.01 0.59 -2.60
N ALA A 25 2.43 1.84 -2.46
CA ALA A 25 3.81 2.30 -2.45
C ALA A 25 4.17 2.77 -1.03
N PRO A 26 4.59 1.85 -0.14
CA PRO A 26 4.85 2.19 1.25
C PRO A 26 6.26 2.73 1.43
N THR A 27 6.40 3.73 2.30
CA THR A 27 7.68 4.15 2.86
C THR A 27 7.70 3.79 4.33
N ALA A 28 8.58 2.87 4.71
CA ALA A 28 8.78 2.44 6.08
C ALA A 28 10.25 2.16 6.39
N PHE A 29 10.63 2.33 7.64
CA PHE A 29 11.94 1.93 8.16
C PHE A 29 11.98 0.42 8.35
N SER A 30 13.00 -0.22 7.79
CA SER A 30 13.21 -1.65 7.83
C SER A 30 14.68 -1.96 7.56
N ARG A 31 15.08 -3.24 7.73
CA ARG A 31 16.42 -3.70 7.32
C ARG A 31 16.74 -3.39 5.84
N LEU A 32 15.74 -3.33 4.96
CA LEU A 32 15.94 -3.02 3.54
C LEU A 32 16.25 -1.54 3.29
N THR A 33 15.76 -0.65 4.16
CA THR A 33 15.78 0.81 3.96
C THR A 33 16.71 1.56 4.93
N GLN A 34 17.26 0.87 5.95
CA GLN A 34 18.10 1.47 7.00
C GLN A 34 19.34 2.21 6.46
N ASP A 35 19.96 1.73 5.38
CA ASP A 35 21.18 2.34 4.81
C ASP A 35 20.86 3.54 3.89
N LEU A 36 19.58 3.73 3.55
CA LEU A 36 19.08 4.79 2.67
C LEU A 36 18.47 5.95 3.44
N LEU A 37 17.92 5.66 4.62
CA LEU A 37 17.19 6.63 5.45
C LEU A 37 18.09 7.19 6.55
N PRO A 38 17.84 8.44 6.98
CA PRO A 38 18.49 9.01 8.17
C PRO A 38 18.29 8.12 9.41
N SER A 39 19.26 8.16 10.33
CA SER A 39 19.25 7.31 11.53
C SER A 39 18.12 7.61 12.52
N ASP A 40 17.47 8.77 12.39
CA ASP A 40 16.32 9.21 13.19
C ASP A 40 14.96 8.92 12.51
N ALA A 41 14.97 8.33 11.30
CA ALA A 41 13.75 8.07 10.54
C ALA A 41 12.89 6.94 11.13
N GLU A 42 13.45 6.06 11.96
CA GLU A 42 12.76 4.90 12.53
C GLU A 42 11.51 5.29 13.31
N GLU A 43 11.55 6.38 14.08
CA GLU A 43 10.42 6.81 14.90
C GLU A 43 9.23 7.27 14.06
N ASN A 44 9.51 7.91 12.93
CA ASN A 44 8.51 8.55 12.08
C ASN A 44 8.02 7.64 10.94
N LEU A 45 8.77 6.60 10.57
CA LEU A 45 8.45 5.71 9.44
C LEU A 45 8.22 4.27 9.89
N LYS A 46 7.62 4.07 11.05
CA LYS A 46 7.31 2.71 11.55
C LYS A 46 6.37 1.97 10.59
N PRO A 47 6.59 0.67 10.32
CA PRO A 47 5.65 -0.15 9.55
C PRO A 47 4.20 -0.14 10.09
N ALA A 48 4.04 0.11 11.40
CA ALA A 48 2.75 0.28 12.04
C ALA A 48 1.89 1.41 11.45
N PHE A 49 2.50 2.41 10.80
CA PHE A 49 1.78 3.47 10.11
C PHE A 49 1.24 3.07 8.73
N VAL A 50 1.76 1.98 8.15
CA VAL A 50 1.29 1.42 6.88
C VAL A 50 0.14 0.43 7.09
N MET A 51 0.16 -0.30 8.21
CA MET A 51 -0.80 -1.36 8.53
C MET A 51 -2.28 -0.97 8.41
N PRO A 52 -2.76 0.21 8.88
CA PRO A 52 -4.17 0.56 8.81
C PRO A 52 -4.72 0.60 7.37
N LEU A 53 -3.92 1.11 6.42
CA LEU A 53 -4.31 1.15 5.01
C LEU A 53 -4.44 -0.27 4.45
N VAL A 54 -3.48 -1.15 4.74
CA VAL A 54 -3.53 -2.55 4.29
C VAL A 54 -4.77 -3.26 4.82
N LEU A 55 -5.05 -3.12 6.12
CA LEU A 55 -6.23 -3.71 6.74
C LEU A 55 -7.53 -3.19 6.13
N TYR A 56 -7.61 -1.88 5.89
CA TYR A 56 -8.78 -1.28 5.25
C TYR A 56 -8.99 -1.80 3.83
N LEU A 57 -7.94 -1.84 2.99
CA LEU A 57 -8.02 -2.32 1.61
C LEU A 57 -8.37 -3.81 1.49
N CYS A 58 -8.12 -4.59 2.54
CA CYS A 58 -8.47 -6.02 2.61
C CYS A 58 -9.77 -6.29 3.39
N HIS A 59 -10.45 -5.26 3.89
CA HIS A 59 -11.70 -5.41 4.62
C HIS A 59 -12.88 -5.63 3.66
N GLU A 60 -13.87 -6.42 4.08
CA GLU A 60 -15.06 -6.75 3.27
C GLU A 60 -15.92 -5.53 2.89
N SER A 61 -15.84 -4.46 3.67
CA SER A 61 -16.58 -3.21 3.43
C SER A 61 -15.84 -2.23 2.52
N CYS A 62 -14.66 -2.59 2.01
CA CYS A 62 -13.86 -1.69 1.17
C CYS A 62 -14.15 -1.95 -0.31
N ASP A 63 -14.76 -0.96 -0.96
CA ASP A 63 -15.09 -1.04 -2.39
C ASP A 63 -13.95 -0.55 -3.31
N ALA A 64 -12.79 -0.18 -2.74
CA ALA A 64 -11.65 0.25 -3.54
C ALA A 64 -11.04 -0.94 -4.32
N THR A 65 -10.86 -0.75 -5.62
CA THR A 65 -10.16 -1.68 -6.51
C THR A 65 -9.41 -0.90 -7.60
N GLY A 66 -8.37 -1.49 -8.18
CA GLY A 66 -7.55 -0.88 -9.24
C GLY A 66 -6.89 0.44 -8.84
N SER A 67 -6.72 0.69 -7.54
CA SER A 67 -6.22 1.94 -7.00
C SER A 67 -4.77 1.83 -6.56
N LEU A 68 -4.02 2.92 -6.71
CA LEU A 68 -2.65 3.07 -6.20
C LEU A 68 -2.64 4.03 -5.03
N PHE A 69 -1.99 3.63 -3.93
CA PHE A 69 -1.85 4.47 -2.74
C PHE A 69 -0.39 4.65 -2.36
N GLU A 70 0.00 5.87 -2.01
CA GLU A 70 1.22 6.17 -1.29
C GLU A 70 0.94 6.26 0.20
N VAL A 71 1.84 5.71 1.02
CA VAL A 71 1.68 5.70 2.48
C VAL A 71 3.02 5.83 3.19
N ALA A 72 3.12 6.81 4.09
CA ALA A 72 4.32 7.11 4.85
C ALA A 72 3.96 7.89 6.11
N GLY A 73 4.55 7.53 7.26
CA GLY A 73 4.45 8.33 8.50
C GLY A 73 3.04 8.72 8.95
N GLY A 74 2.04 7.89 8.67
CA GLY A 74 0.64 8.12 9.02
C GLY A 74 -0.15 8.93 7.99
N TRP A 75 0.50 9.43 6.94
CA TRP A 75 -0.17 10.01 5.77
C TRP A 75 -0.48 8.93 4.73
N MET A 76 -1.65 9.03 4.10
CA MET A 76 -2.10 8.14 3.03
C MET A 76 -2.71 9.00 1.91
N GLY A 77 -2.23 8.83 0.68
CA GLY A 77 -2.73 9.52 -0.51
C GLY A 77 -3.00 8.54 -1.65
N LYS A 78 -4.05 8.79 -2.41
CA LYS A 78 -4.32 8.08 -3.66
C LYS A 78 -3.63 8.82 -4.81
N VAL A 79 -2.96 8.07 -5.69
CA VAL A 79 -2.24 8.58 -6.87
C VAL A 79 -3.02 8.29 -8.14
#